data_AF-A0A2P4TIC9-F1
#
_entry.id   AF-A0A2P4TIC9-F1
#
_cell.length_a   1.000
_cell.length_b   1.000
_cell.length_c   1.000
_cell.angle_alpha   90.00
_cell.angle_beta   90.00
_cell.angle_gamma   90.00
#
_symmetry.space_group_name_H-M   'P 1'
#
loop_
_entity.id
_entity.type
_entity.pdbx_description
1 polymer ?
#
loop_
_entity_poly.entity_id
_entity_poly.type
_entity_poly.pdbx_seq_one_letter_code
_entity_poly.pdbx_strand_id
1 'polypeptide(L)'
;MLVPRKLSISPLESWLTVRYSLPKAEVSIAQEEVGSGPVQRYDCPPSDEGADVEEGEGTPNNTLQCKNVLKIRRRKMNRHKFKKLLKRRKFVRRRIKEGRKKKRQVKFEKDLERIWKRAGLKSPPAGWQTPKIFLRSSKR
;
A
#
# COMPACT_ATOMS: atom_id res chain seq x y z
N MET A 1 1.68 19.91 20.72
CA MET A 1 0.66 20.89 21.12
C MET A 1 -0.70 20.36 20.69
N LEU A 2 -1.59 20.08 21.64
CA LEU A 2 -2.93 19.54 21.40
C LEU A 2 -3.87 20.73 21.25
N VAL A 3 -4.36 21.01 20.03
CA VAL A 3 -5.31 22.09 19.79
C VAL A 3 -6.67 21.65 20.36
N PRO A 4 -7.31 22.43 21.25
CA PRO A 4 -8.62 22.11 21.79
C PRO A 4 -9.66 21.95 20.67
N ARG A 5 -10.47 20.88 20.70
CA ARG A 5 -11.49 20.55 19.69
C ARG A 5 -12.53 21.66 19.44
N LYS A 6 -12.70 22.61 20.37
CA LYS A 6 -13.58 23.77 20.18
C LYS A 6 -12.97 24.86 19.27
N LEU A 7 -11.71 24.70 18.88
CA LEU A 7 -10.98 25.59 17.96
C LEU A 7 -10.57 24.86 16.67
N SER A 8 -10.93 23.58 16.51
CA SER A 8 -10.71 22.86 15.26
C SER A 8 -11.93 23.05 14.36
N ILE A 9 -11.85 24.01 13.45
CA ILE A 9 -12.82 24.17 12.37
C ILE A 9 -12.75 22.90 11.51
N SER A 10 -13.88 22.21 11.33
CA SER A 10 -13.91 21.04 10.45
C SER A 10 -13.69 21.47 9.00
N PRO A 11 -13.13 20.60 8.14
CA PRO A 11 -12.93 20.94 6.73
C PRO A 11 -14.20 21.42 6.01
N LEU A 12 -15.36 20.91 6.44
CA LEU A 12 -16.67 21.32 5.93
C LEU A 12 -17.07 22.72 6.40
N GLU A 13 -16.91 23.01 7.69
CA GLU A 13 -17.20 24.35 8.24
C GLU A 13 -16.31 25.40 7.59
N SER A 14 -15.00 25.12 7.42
CA SER A 14 -14.07 26.01 6.72
C SER A 14 -14.52 26.30 5.28
N TRP A 15 -15.02 25.30 4.56
CA TRP A 15 -15.54 25.45 3.21
C TRP A 15 -16.83 26.27 3.15
N LEU A 16 -17.72 26.07 4.12
CA LEU A 16 -18.98 26.81 4.20
C LEU A 16 -18.70 28.28 4.56
N THR A 17 -17.80 28.56 5.50
CA THR A 17 -17.43 29.95 5.84
C THR A 17 -16.92 30.69 4.61
N VAL A 18 -16.02 30.09 3.81
CA VAL A 18 -15.51 30.71 2.57
C VAL A 18 -16.62 31.02 1.56
N ARG A 19 -17.68 30.19 1.47
CA ARG A 19 -18.79 30.38 0.54
C ARG A 19 -19.81 31.44 0.98
N TYR A 20 -19.92 31.70 2.28
CA TYR A 20 -21.01 32.49 2.86
C TYR A 20 -20.56 33.76 3.61
N SER A 21 -19.29 33.86 4.04
CA SER A 21 -18.77 35.04 4.75
C SER A 21 -17.94 35.98 3.87
N LEU A 22 -17.54 35.55 2.67
CA LEU A 22 -17.01 36.46 1.67
C LEU A 22 -18.18 37.21 1.03
N PRO A 23 -18.10 38.56 0.87
CA PRO A 23 -19.11 39.29 0.13
C PRO A 23 -19.26 38.63 -1.24
N LYS A 24 -20.44 38.08 -1.53
CA LYS A 24 -20.77 37.66 -2.88
C LYS A 24 -20.74 38.95 -3.69
N ALA A 25 -19.73 39.10 -4.55
CA ALA A 25 -19.76 40.12 -5.59
C ALA A 25 -21.11 39.98 -6.30
N GLU A 26 -21.96 40.97 -6.10
CA GLU A 26 -23.30 41.03 -6.65
C GLU A 26 -23.18 40.95 -8.16
N VAL A 27 -23.52 39.80 -8.74
CA VAL A 27 -23.80 39.68 -10.16
C VAL A 27 -25.16 39.02 -10.25
N SER A 28 -26.18 39.85 -10.07
CA SER A 28 -27.57 39.52 -10.40
C SER A 28 -28.10 40.60 -11.35
N ILE A 29 -27.96 40.30 -12.64
CA ILE A 29 -29.02 40.37 -13.66
C ILE A 29 -29.72 41.73 -13.82
N ALA A 30 -29.33 42.47 -14.87
CA ALA A 30 -30.25 43.21 -15.72
C ALA A 30 -29.82 42.99 -17.17
N GLN A 31 -30.82 42.79 -18.03
CA GLN A 31 -30.74 42.30 -19.40
C GLN A 31 -30.00 43.29 -20.32
N GLU A 32 -29.08 42.81 -21.15
CA GLU A 32 -29.16 42.90 -22.62
C GLU A 32 -27.92 42.29 -23.27
N GLU A 33 -28.18 41.39 -24.21
CA GLU A 33 -27.41 40.98 -25.38
C GLU A 33 -25.86 40.97 -25.42
N VAL A 34 -25.38 39.87 -26.00
CA VAL A 34 -24.08 39.67 -26.66
C VAL A 34 -22.85 39.50 -25.75
N GLY A 35 -22.17 38.37 -25.95
CA GLY A 35 -20.74 38.24 -25.64
C GLY A 35 -20.41 37.17 -24.60
N SER A 36 -20.29 35.92 -25.05
CA SER A 36 -19.65 34.86 -24.28
C SER A 36 -18.16 35.18 -24.05
N GLY A 37 -17.84 35.77 -22.90
CA GLY A 37 -16.48 36.06 -22.41
C GLY A 37 -15.95 35.01 -21.41
N PRO A 38 -14.61 34.81 -21.32
CA PRO A 38 -14.03 33.52 -20.99
C PRO A 38 -13.86 33.27 -19.48
N VAL A 39 -14.13 32.03 -19.10
CA VAL A 39 -13.68 31.40 -17.85
C VAL A 39 -12.16 31.58 -17.74
N GLN A 40 -11.68 32.28 -16.72
CA GLN A 40 -10.27 32.31 -16.33
C GLN A 40 -9.84 30.90 -15.92
N ARG A 41 -9.47 30.12 -16.93
CA ARG A 41 -8.67 28.92 -16.79
C ARG A 41 -7.27 29.39 -16.45
N TYR A 42 -6.67 28.82 -15.41
CA TYR A 42 -5.24 28.97 -15.19
C TYR A 42 -4.51 28.56 -16.48
N ASP A 43 -3.77 29.50 -17.08
CA ASP A 43 -2.97 29.25 -18.27
C ASP A 43 -1.88 28.22 -17.92
N CYS A 44 -2.09 26.99 -18.39
CA CYS A 44 -0.99 26.08 -18.64
C CYS A 44 -0.12 26.76 -19.71
N PRO A 45 1.22 26.81 -19.55
CA PRO A 45 2.08 27.36 -20.60
C PRO A 45 1.75 26.67 -21.93
N PRO A 46 1.64 27.43 -23.04
CA PRO A 46 1.35 26.85 -24.34
C PRO A 46 2.39 25.77 -24.62
N SER A 47 1.94 24.57 -24.98
CA SER A 47 2.85 23.66 -25.67
C SER A 47 3.09 24.30 -27.03
N ASP A 48 4.36 24.59 -27.33
CA ASP A 48 4.81 25.09 -28.63
C ASP A 48 4.36 24.11 -29.73
N GLU A 49 3.17 24.35 -30.27
CA GLU A 49 2.72 23.73 -31.51
C GLU A 49 3.00 24.74 -32.62
N GLY A 50 4.19 24.64 -33.21
CA GLY A 50 4.55 25.49 -34.34
C GLY A 50 6.03 25.59 -34.68
N ALA A 51 6.74 24.45 -34.77
CA ALA A 51 7.95 24.40 -35.58
C ALA A 51 7.94 23.05 -36.31
N ASP A 52 7.48 23.12 -37.55
CA ASP A 52 7.54 22.08 -38.55
C ASP A 52 8.99 21.59 -38.70
N VAL A 53 9.31 20.49 -38.02
CA VAL A 53 10.47 19.66 -38.33
C VAL A 53 9.96 18.23 -38.34
N GLU A 54 10.02 17.70 -39.54
CA GLU A 54 9.88 16.31 -39.94
C GLU A 54 10.41 15.30 -38.91
N GLU A 55 9.84 14.10 -39.01
CA GLU A 55 10.25 12.85 -38.36
C GLU A 55 9.89 12.65 -36.89
N GLY A 56 9.11 11.59 -36.67
CA GLY A 56 9.16 10.84 -35.43
C GLY A 56 7.79 10.55 -34.85
N GLU A 57 7.26 9.39 -35.21
CA GLU A 57 6.21 8.67 -34.49
C GLU A 57 6.41 8.72 -32.96
N GLY A 58 5.82 9.72 -32.30
CA GLY A 58 5.89 9.93 -30.87
C GLY A 58 4.59 10.58 -30.38
N THR A 59 3.87 10.12 -29.37
CA THR A 59 4.32 9.26 -28.29
C THR A 59 3.14 8.63 -27.51
N PRO A 60 2.56 7.50 -27.96
CA PRO A 60 1.74 6.65 -27.08
C PRO A 60 2.58 5.94 -25.99
N ASN A 61 3.90 5.89 -26.17
CA ASN A 61 4.85 5.19 -25.31
C ASN A 61 5.11 5.88 -23.95
N ASN A 62 5.05 7.22 -23.87
CA ASN A 62 5.37 7.98 -22.66
C ASN A 62 4.31 7.80 -21.56
N THR A 63 3.04 7.75 -21.95
CA THR A 63 1.91 7.56 -21.00
C THR A 63 1.95 6.18 -20.36
N LEU A 64 2.35 5.15 -21.11
CA LEU A 64 2.59 3.79 -20.60
C LEU A 64 3.82 3.72 -19.70
N GLN A 65 4.90 4.42 -20.05
CA GLN A 65 6.12 4.51 -19.23
C GLN A 65 5.87 5.21 -17.89
N CYS A 66 5.16 6.35 -17.86
CA CYS A 66 4.81 7.05 -16.62
C CYS A 66 3.93 6.21 -15.67
N LYS A 67 2.91 5.51 -16.22
CA LYS A 67 2.09 4.57 -15.44
C LYS A 67 2.95 3.44 -14.84
N ASN A 68 3.98 2.97 -15.56
CA ASN A 68 4.93 1.99 -15.05
C ASN A 68 5.86 2.55 -13.98
N VAL A 69 6.37 3.78 -14.14
CA VAL A 69 7.20 4.45 -13.12
C VAL A 69 6.44 4.65 -11.81
N LEU A 70 5.15 5.03 -11.86
CA LEU A 70 4.33 5.17 -10.66
C LEU A 70 4.08 3.81 -9.96
N LYS A 71 3.86 2.74 -10.73
CA LYS A 71 3.79 1.37 -10.20
C LYS A 71 5.12 0.96 -9.54
N ILE A 72 6.26 1.28 -10.17
CA ILE A 72 7.60 1.01 -9.65
C ILE A 72 7.86 1.80 -8.36
N ARG A 73 7.58 3.11 -8.31
CA ARG A 73 7.72 3.95 -7.11
C ARG A 73 6.87 3.43 -5.95
N ARG A 74 5.64 2.98 -6.23
CA ARG A 74 4.77 2.34 -5.23
C ARG A 74 5.37 1.04 -4.70
N ARG A 75 5.86 0.16 -5.58
CA ARG A 75 6.53 -1.10 -5.19
C ARG A 75 7.82 -0.83 -4.39
N LYS A 76 8.61 0.17 -4.79
CA LYS A 76 9.82 0.64 -4.07
C LYS A 76 9.44 1.04 -2.64
N MET A 77 8.46 1.91 -2.49
CA MET A 77 8.02 2.38 -1.18
C MET A 77 7.45 1.24 -0.32
N ASN A 78 6.64 0.36 -0.89
CA ASN A 78 6.09 -0.81 -0.19
C ASN A 78 7.20 -1.74 0.32
N ARG A 79 8.19 -2.06 -0.53
CA ARG A 79 9.34 -2.87 -0.17
C ARG A 79 10.19 -2.19 0.91
N HIS A 80 10.40 -0.88 0.81
CA HIS A 80 11.13 -0.10 1.81
C HIS A 80 10.43 -0.14 3.17
N LYS A 81 9.13 0.17 3.22
CA LYS A 81 8.31 0.11 4.44
C LYS A 81 8.29 -1.30 5.03
N PHE A 82 8.14 -2.33 4.21
CA PHE A 82 8.18 -3.73 4.66
C PHE A 82 9.53 -4.11 5.28
N LYS A 83 10.66 -3.68 4.68
CA LYS A 83 11.99 -3.91 5.25
C LYS A 83 12.18 -3.16 6.57
N LYS A 84 11.70 -1.91 6.70
CA LYS A 84 11.70 -1.17 7.97
C LYS A 84 10.87 -1.91 9.03
N LEU A 85 9.68 -2.39 8.69
CA LEU A 85 8.84 -3.19 9.58
C LEU A 85 9.52 -4.48 10.03
N LEU A 86 10.16 -5.20 9.09
CA LEU A 86 10.93 -6.41 9.39
C LEU A 86 12.05 -6.15 10.39
N LYS A 87 12.79 -5.04 10.23
CA LYS A 87 13.85 -4.64 11.17
C LYS A 87 13.29 -4.36 12.57
N ARG A 88 12.23 -3.53 12.66
CA ARG A 88 11.59 -3.19 13.94
C ARG A 88 11.02 -4.41 14.67
N ARG A 89 10.44 -5.37 13.95
CA ARG A 89 9.79 -6.57 14.53
C ARG A 89 10.66 -7.84 14.47
N LYS A 90 11.98 -7.72 14.27
CA LYS A 90 12.90 -8.87 14.07
C LYS A 90 12.75 -9.93 15.17
N PHE A 91 12.82 -9.52 16.43
CA PHE A 91 12.80 -10.43 17.58
C PHE A 91 11.44 -11.06 17.82
N VAL A 92 10.36 -10.28 17.69
CA VAL A 92 8.98 -10.80 17.77
C VAL A 92 8.74 -11.84 16.68
N ARG A 93 9.16 -11.58 15.45
CA ARG A 93 9.03 -12.54 14.33
C ARG A 93 9.87 -13.78 14.55
N ARG A 94 11.09 -13.66 15.13
CA ARG A 94 11.93 -14.80 15.49
C ARG A 94 11.22 -15.70 16.52
N ARG A 95 10.72 -15.13 17.61
CA ARG A 95 9.96 -15.86 18.65
C ARG A 95 8.75 -16.58 18.06
N ILE A 96 7.95 -15.90 17.24
CA ILE A 96 6.78 -16.52 16.57
C ILE A 96 7.21 -17.64 15.63
N LYS A 97 8.28 -17.46 14.85
CA LYS A 97 8.78 -18.48 13.92
C LYS A 97 9.26 -19.73 14.66
N GLU A 98 9.97 -19.56 15.78
CA GLU A 98 10.39 -20.66 16.65
C GLU A 98 9.18 -21.38 17.26
N GLY A 99 8.18 -20.65 17.75
CA GLY A 99 6.92 -21.25 18.24
C GLY A 99 6.17 -22.05 17.16
N ARG A 100 6.10 -21.52 15.93
CA ARG A 100 5.48 -22.24 14.79
C ARG A 100 6.26 -23.51 14.41
N LYS A 101 7.59 -23.49 14.46
CA LYS A 101 8.42 -24.68 14.24
C LYS A 101 8.16 -25.76 15.28
N LYS A 102 8.07 -25.39 16.56
CA LYS A 102 7.72 -26.32 17.66
C LYS A 102 6.35 -26.96 17.42
N LYS A 103 5.32 -26.16 17.14
CA LYS A 103 3.97 -26.67 16.83
C LYS A 103 3.97 -27.60 15.61
N ARG A 104 4.78 -27.28 14.58
CA ARG A 104 4.92 -28.11 13.38
C ARG A 104 5.58 -29.46 13.69
N GLN A 105 6.59 -29.50 14.55
CA GLN A 105 7.24 -30.74 14.99
C GLN A 105 6.27 -31.61 15.79
N VAL A 106 5.55 -31.03 16.75
CA VAL A 106 4.54 -31.77 17.54
C VAL A 106 3.44 -32.33 16.64
N LYS A 107 2.99 -31.55 15.64
CA LYS A 107 1.99 -32.04 14.68
C LYS A 107 2.52 -33.23 13.87
N PHE A 108 3.78 -33.19 13.46
CA PHE A 108 4.43 -34.29 12.74
C PHE A 108 4.55 -35.56 13.61
N GLU A 109 5.01 -35.43 14.86
CA GLU A 109 5.12 -36.57 15.78
C GLU A 109 3.77 -37.20 16.09
N LYS A 110 2.72 -36.38 16.32
CA LYS A 110 1.35 -36.87 16.51
C LYS A 110 0.79 -37.59 15.29
N ASP A 111 1.17 -37.15 14.09
CA ASP A 111 0.72 -37.76 12.84
C ASP A 111 1.31 -39.17 12.69
N LEU A 112 2.61 -39.33 12.99
CA LEU A 112 3.27 -40.64 13.05
C LEU A 112 2.67 -41.52 14.13
N GLU A 113 2.39 -40.95 15.30
CA GLU A 113 1.74 -41.66 16.40
C GLU A 113 0.36 -42.19 16.02
N ARG A 114 -0.42 -41.37 15.31
CA ARG A 114 -1.72 -41.78 14.79
C ARG A 114 -1.60 -42.96 13.82
N ILE A 115 -0.57 -42.98 12.97
CA ILE A 115 -0.38 -44.06 11.99
C ILE A 115 -0.13 -45.40 12.69
N TRP A 116 0.80 -45.47 13.66
CA TRP A 116 1.08 -46.75 14.33
C TRP A 116 -0.08 -47.21 15.22
N LYS A 117 -0.78 -46.28 15.90
CA LYS A 117 -1.97 -46.62 16.70
C LYS A 117 -3.10 -47.14 15.83
N ARG A 118 -3.28 -46.56 14.64
CA ARG A 118 -4.26 -47.04 13.66
C ARG A 118 -3.90 -48.43 13.12
N ALA A 119 -2.60 -48.75 13.04
CA ALA A 119 -2.11 -50.08 12.69
C ALA A 119 -2.19 -51.09 13.87
N GLY A 120 -2.69 -50.70 15.04
CA GLY A 120 -2.83 -51.57 16.21
C GLY A 120 -1.56 -51.70 17.07
N LEU A 121 -0.48 -50.98 16.74
CA LEU A 121 0.75 -50.99 17.52
C LEU A 121 0.62 -50.06 18.74
N LYS A 122 0.96 -50.56 19.94
CA LYS A 122 0.98 -49.77 21.18
C LYS A 122 2.21 -48.85 21.26
N SER A 123 3.34 -49.29 20.72
CA SER A 123 4.62 -48.58 20.69
C SER A 123 5.05 -48.29 19.25
N PRO A 124 5.97 -47.34 19.03
CA PRO A 124 6.63 -47.21 17.74
C PRO A 124 7.36 -48.54 17.36
N PRO A 125 7.60 -48.77 16.06
CA PRO A 125 8.40 -49.90 15.60
C PRO A 125 9.77 -49.96 16.29
N ALA A 126 10.27 -51.17 16.53
CA ALA A 126 11.57 -51.37 17.17
C ALA A 126 12.67 -50.62 16.42
N GLY A 127 13.51 -49.87 17.17
CA GLY A 127 14.60 -49.08 16.59
C GLY A 127 14.19 -47.76 15.92
N TRP A 128 12.90 -47.40 15.88
CA TRP A 128 12.46 -46.15 15.28
C TRP A 128 12.56 -44.97 16.26
N GLN A 129 13.47 -44.03 15.96
CA GLN A 129 13.56 -42.75 16.66
C GLN A 129 13.05 -41.61 15.76
N THR A 130 12.03 -40.89 16.20
CA THR A 130 11.44 -39.79 15.41
C THR A 130 12.42 -38.62 15.27
N PRO A 131 12.86 -38.28 14.04
CA PRO A 131 13.82 -37.21 13.85
C PRO A 131 13.18 -35.83 14.06
N LYS A 132 13.95 -34.91 14.65
CA LYS A 132 13.55 -33.51 14.87
C LYS A 132 13.82 -32.63 13.65
N ILE A 133 13.11 -32.89 12.56
CA ILE A 133 13.35 -32.26 11.24
C ILE A 133 13.09 -30.75 11.28
N PHE A 134 12.02 -30.28 11.95
CA PHE A 134 11.64 -28.86 11.94
C PHE A 134 12.36 -27.99 12.97
N LEU A 135 12.99 -28.62 13.96
CA LEU A 135 13.72 -27.94 15.02
C LEU A 135 15.20 -27.75 14.70
N ARG A 136 15.74 -28.44 13.69
CA ARG A 136 17.15 -28.36 13.32
C ARG A 136 17.54 -26.90 13.06
N SER A 137 18.43 -26.38 13.90
CA SER A 137 19.18 -25.17 13.59
C SER A 137 20.13 -25.56 12.47
N SER A 138 19.92 -24.99 11.29
CA SER A 138 21.01 -24.90 10.33
C SER A 138 22.16 -24.20 11.07
N LYS A 139 23.22 -24.94 11.44
CA LYS A 139 24.53 -24.35 11.70
C LYS A 139 24.93 -23.67 10.38
N ARG A 140 24.68 -22.37 10.29
CA ARG A 140 25.16 -21.47 9.24
C ARG A 140 25.39 -20.13 9.91
#